data_AF-A0A1I2HR29-F1
#
_entry.id   AF-A0A1I2HR29-F1
#
_cell.length_a   1.000
_cell.length_b   1.000
_cell.length_c   1.000
_cell.angle_alpha   90.00
_cell.angle_beta   90.00
_cell.angle_gamma   90.00
#
_symmetry.space_group_name_H-M   'P 1'
#
loop_
_entity.id
_entity.type
_entity.pdbx_description
1 polymer ?
#
loop_
_entity_poly.entity_id
_entity_poly.type
_entity_poly.pdbx_seq_one_letter_code
_entity_poly.pdbx_strand_id
1 'polypeptide(L)'
;MLEVEIDVEVVEPPPSGAPLDFRERLVLALKTTDASVLAAAERAFRGVWPSIHDYIVDRLAADLPPGLAWVLACCDPAGLRQGYEAGAREVWAIPLGHGQAMVFESDQAPAGAPTSF
;
A
#
# COMPACT_ATOMS: atom_id res chain seq x y z
N MET A 1 19.97 -42.00 10.17
CA MET A 1 19.10 -40.99 10.81
C MET A 1 19.57 -39.66 10.25
N LEU A 2 18.81 -39.08 9.31
CA LEU A 2 19.16 -37.79 8.71
C LEU A 2 18.69 -36.70 9.68
N GLU A 3 19.63 -35.99 10.29
CA GLU A 3 19.34 -34.78 11.03
C GLU A 3 19.01 -33.69 10.01
N VAL A 4 17.74 -33.28 9.98
CA VAL A 4 17.29 -32.16 9.14
C VAL A 4 17.51 -30.90 9.97
N GLU A 5 18.52 -30.09 9.61
CA GLU A 5 18.62 -28.72 10.09
C GLU A 5 17.42 -27.94 9.54
N ILE A 6 16.45 -27.67 10.41
CA ILE A 6 15.36 -26.74 10.13
C ILE A 6 15.92 -25.37 10.43
N ASP A 7 16.27 -24.64 9.37
CA ASP A 7 16.60 -23.22 9.49
C ASP A 7 15.29 -22.49 9.79
N VAL A 8 15.11 -22.08 11.05
CA VAL A 8 13.93 -21.33 11.47
C VAL A 8 14.11 -19.91 11.00
N GLU A 9 13.65 -19.64 9.78
CA GLU A 9 13.60 -18.29 9.25
C GLU A 9 12.65 -17.46 10.13
N VAL A 10 13.19 -16.49 10.86
CA VAL A 10 12.42 -15.59 11.70
C VAL A 10 11.65 -14.65 10.79
N VAL A 11 10.41 -15.03 10.46
CA VAL A 11 9.49 -14.19 9.71
C VAL A 11 9.07 -13.03 10.62
N GLU A 12 9.41 -11.81 10.21
CA GLU A 12 8.93 -10.61 10.90
C GLU A 12 7.40 -10.61 10.94
N PRO A 13 6.78 -10.20 12.06
CA PRO A 13 5.34 -10.15 12.15
C PRO A 13 4.77 -9.18 11.11
N PRO A 14 3.60 -9.48 10.54
CA PRO A 14 2.99 -8.60 9.55
C PRO A 14 2.72 -7.21 10.15
N PRO A 15 2.65 -6.17 9.32
CA PRO A 15 2.34 -4.81 9.78
C PRO A 15 1.04 -4.77 10.57
N SER A 16 0.94 -3.86 11.54
CA SER A 16 -0.29 -3.68 12.31
C SER A 16 -1.49 -3.41 11.39
N GLY A 17 -2.60 -4.12 11.62
CA GLY A 17 -3.82 -4.02 10.81
C GLY A 17 -3.76 -4.75 9.45
N ALA A 18 -2.66 -5.44 9.15
CA ALA A 18 -2.57 -6.30 7.98
C ALA A 18 -3.39 -7.60 8.18
N PRO A 19 -3.99 -8.15 7.12
CA PRO A 19 -4.60 -9.48 7.14
C PRO A 19 -3.61 -10.59 7.51
N LEU A 20 -4.12 -11.74 7.97
CA LEU A 20 -3.28 -12.90 8.36
C LEU A 20 -2.45 -13.46 7.20
N ASP A 21 -2.94 -13.35 5.96
CA ASP A 21 -2.31 -13.84 4.72
C ASP A 21 -1.65 -12.71 3.90
N PHE A 22 -1.18 -11.67 4.60
CA PHE A 22 -0.66 -10.44 4.00
C PHE A 22 0.51 -10.68 3.02
N ARG A 23 1.50 -11.49 3.42
CA ARG A 23 2.70 -11.71 2.61
C ARG A 23 2.39 -12.60 1.40
N GLU A 24 1.53 -13.61 1.55
CA GLU A 24 1.06 -14.44 0.45
C GLU A 24 0.32 -13.61 -0.59
N ARG A 25 -0.55 -12.69 -0.16
CA ARG A 25 -1.26 -11.77 -1.06
C ARG A 25 -0.31 -10.85 -1.81
N LEU A 26 0.71 -10.33 -1.13
CA LEU A 26 1.74 -9.50 -1.77
C LEU A 26 2.50 -10.27 -2.85
N VAL A 27 2.97 -11.47 -2.54
CA VAL A 27 3.67 -12.36 -3.49
C VAL A 27 2.79 -12.64 -4.71
N LEU A 28 1.53 -12.98 -4.51
CA LEU A 28 0.59 -13.28 -5.59
C LEU A 28 0.27 -12.06 -6.45
N ALA A 29 0.04 -10.90 -5.83
CA ALA A 29 -0.32 -9.68 -6.52
C ALA A 29 0.86 -9.11 -7.33
N LEU A 30 2.05 -9.08 -6.73
CA LEU A 30 3.27 -8.57 -7.36
C LEU A 30 3.95 -9.62 -8.25
N LYS A 31 3.52 -10.88 -8.19
CA LYS A 31 4.06 -12.02 -8.95
C LYS A 31 5.57 -12.15 -8.80
N THR A 32 6.06 -11.93 -7.58
CA THR A 32 7.49 -11.95 -7.28
C THR A 32 7.73 -12.54 -5.89
N THR A 33 8.88 -13.20 -5.76
CA THR A 33 9.44 -13.66 -4.48
C THR A 33 10.70 -12.89 -4.11
N ASP A 34 11.01 -11.81 -4.83
CA ASP A 34 12.15 -10.94 -4.53
C ASP A 34 11.95 -10.26 -3.17
N ALA A 35 12.83 -10.57 -2.22
CA ALA A 35 12.73 -10.08 -0.86
C ALA A 35 12.81 -8.55 -0.77
N SER A 36 13.58 -7.89 -1.65
CA SER A 36 13.72 -6.43 -1.63
C SER A 36 12.45 -5.74 -2.12
N VAL A 37 11.80 -6.29 -3.14
CA VAL A 37 10.52 -5.79 -3.68
C VAL A 37 9.41 -5.99 -2.66
N LEU A 38 9.35 -7.18 -2.04
CA LEU A 38 8.36 -7.47 -1.02
C LEU A 38 8.55 -6.56 0.20
N ALA A 39 9.77 -6.43 0.73
CA ALA A 39 10.05 -5.52 1.84
C ALA A 39 9.72 -4.05 1.51
N ALA A 40 9.93 -3.62 0.26
CA ALA A 40 9.51 -2.28 -0.18
C ALA A 40 7.98 -2.12 -0.18
N ALA A 41 7.25 -3.12 -0.68
CA ALA A 41 5.80 -3.13 -0.67
C ALA A 41 5.23 -3.17 0.76
N GLU A 42 5.83 -3.94 1.66
CA GLU A 42 5.44 -4.00 3.06
C GLU A 42 5.59 -2.63 3.75
N ARG A 43 6.69 -1.92 3.50
CA ARG A 43 6.88 -0.53 3.97
C ARG A 43 5.90 0.46 3.35
N ALA A 44 5.41 0.18 2.15
CA ALA A 44 4.39 1.00 1.48
C ALA A 44 2.98 0.74 2.03
N PHE A 45 2.76 -0.32 2.81
CA PHE A 45 1.43 -0.62 3.35
C PHE A 45 0.93 0.50 4.26
N ARG A 46 -0.34 0.88 4.09
CA ARG A 46 -0.99 1.91 4.91
C ARG A 46 -2.12 1.36 5.76
N GLY A 47 -2.69 0.20 5.39
CA GLY A 47 -3.87 -0.35 6.04
C GLY A 47 -4.91 -0.87 5.04
N VAL A 48 -6.14 -1.04 5.51
CA VAL A 48 -7.26 -1.57 4.74
C VAL A 48 -8.36 -0.52 4.63
N TRP A 49 -8.79 -0.22 3.41
CA TRP A 49 -9.90 0.69 3.11
C TRP A 49 -10.87 0.06 2.13
N PRO A 50 -12.09 0.60 1.99
CA PRO A 50 -13.01 0.13 0.96
C PRO A 50 -12.47 0.32 -0.46
N SER A 51 -11.76 1.42 -0.70
CA SER A 51 -11.09 1.70 -1.96
C SER A 51 -9.89 2.65 -1.79
N ILE A 52 -9.11 2.82 -2.86
CA ILE A 52 -8.07 3.86 -2.94
C ILE A 52 -8.68 5.26 -2.73
N HIS A 53 -9.88 5.50 -3.24
CA HIS A 53 -10.53 6.80 -3.10
C HIS A 53 -10.86 7.10 -1.64
N ASP A 54 -11.40 6.13 -0.90
CA ASP A 54 -11.70 6.29 0.53
C ASP A 54 -10.44 6.57 1.35
N TYR A 55 -9.32 5.90 1.03
CA TYR A 55 -8.02 6.21 1.62
C TYR A 55 -7.61 7.66 1.35
N ILE A 56 -7.67 8.12 0.10
CA ILE A 56 -7.27 9.48 -0.28
C ILE A 56 -8.15 10.53 0.40
N VAL A 57 -9.46 10.30 0.46
CA VAL A 57 -10.40 11.19 1.15
C VAL A 57 -10.08 11.26 2.64
N ASP A 58 -9.84 10.13 3.30
CA ASP A 58 -9.46 10.07 4.72
C ASP A 58 -8.16 10.85 4.99
N ARG A 59 -7.14 10.67 4.14
CA ARG A 59 -5.87 11.40 4.24
C ARG A 59 -6.05 12.91 4.06
N LEU A 60 -6.78 13.34 3.05
CA LEU A 60 -7.01 14.76 2.79
C LEU A 60 -7.92 15.40 3.85
N ALA A 61 -8.90 14.67 4.36
CA ALA A 61 -9.80 15.16 5.40
C ALA A 61 -9.05 15.46 6.71
N ALA A 62 -7.98 14.72 7.02
CA ALA A 62 -7.15 14.95 8.19
C ALA A 62 -6.45 16.32 8.18
N ASP A 63 -6.14 16.86 7.00
CA ASP A 63 -5.47 18.16 6.83
C ASP A 63 -6.46 19.32 6.63
N LEU A 64 -7.75 19.02 6.42
CA LEU A 64 -8.79 20.03 6.23
C LEU A 64 -9.45 20.41 7.56
N PRO A 65 -9.90 21.67 7.70
CA PRO A 65 -10.82 22.03 8.77
C PRO A 65 -12.07 21.12 8.71
N PRO A 66 -12.57 20.58 9.83
CA PRO A 66 -13.69 19.63 9.82
C PRO A 66 -14.94 20.14 9.09
N GLY A 67 -15.20 21.45 9.14
CA GLY A 67 -16.32 22.09 8.43
C GLY A 67 -16.16 22.16 6.90
N LEU A 68 -15.02 21.77 6.35
CA LEU A 68 -14.73 21.75 4.91
C LEU A 68 -14.51 20.36 4.34
N ALA A 69 -14.44 19.31 5.17
CA ALA A 69 -14.24 17.94 4.69
C ALA A 69 -15.32 17.48 3.70
N TRP A 70 -16.54 18.05 3.79
CA TRP A 70 -17.64 17.77 2.85
C TRP A 70 -17.29 18.09 1.40
N VAL A 71 -16.36 19.03 1.15
CA VAL A 71 -15.96 19.42 -0.21
C VAL A 71 -15.34 18.23 -0.96
N LEU A 72 -14.65 17.32 -0.26
CA LEU A 72 -14.05 16.14 -0.86
C LEU A 72 -15.09 15.21 -1.51
N ALA A 73 -16.31 15.16 -0.95
CA ALA A 73 -17.41 14.39 -1.53
C ALA A 73 -17.96 14.97 -2.84
N CYS A 74 -17.62 16.23 -3.15
CA CYS A 74 -17.98 16.88 -4.41
C CYS A 74 -16.88 16.79 -5.48
N CYS A 75 -15.68 16.32 -5.12
CA CYS A 75 -14.57 16.20 -6.04
C CYS A 75 -14.73 14.98 -6.95
N ASP A 76 -14.29 15.11 -8.21
CA ASP A 76 -14.13 13.96 -9.09
C ASP A 76 -13.05 13.00 -8.52
N PRO A 77 -13.34 11.70 -8.34
CA PRO A 77 -12.39 10.75 -7.77
C PRO A 77 -11.06 10.65 -8.53
N ALA A 78 -11.09 10.72 -9.86
CA ALA A 78 -9.89 10.60 -10.68
C ALA A 78 -9.02 11.86 -10.57
N GLY A 79 -9.62 13.05 -10.64
CA GLY A 79 -8.94 14.32 -10.42
C GLY A 79 -8.36 14.45 -9.01
N LEU A 80 -9.11 13.99 -8.00
CA LEU A 80 -8.63 14.00 -6.61
C LEU A 80 -7.41 13.09 -6.44
N ARG A 81 -7.44 11.89 -7.04
CA ARG A 81 -6.29 10.98 -7.03
C ARG A 81 -5.08 11.58 -7.75
N GLN A 82 -5.28 12.14 -8.94
CA GLN A 82 -4.19 12.77 -9.70
C GLN A 82 -3.54 13.91 -8.90
N GLY A 83 -4.35 14.72 -8.22
CA GLY A 83 -3.88 15.80 -7.34
C GLY A 83 -3.15 15.28 -6.09
N TYR A 84 -3.62 14.19 -5.50
CA TYR A 84 -2.98 13.55 -4.35
C TYR A 84 -1.62 12.93 -4.70
N GLU A 85 -1.54 12.24 -5.84
CA GLU A 85 -0.32 11.58 -6.31
C GLU A 85 0.72 12.59 -6.82
N ALA A 86 0.28 13.61 -7.57
CA ALA A 86 1.07 14.74 -8.07
C ALA A 86 2.43 14.36 -8.71
N GLY A 87 2.58 13.12 -9.19
CA GLY A 87 3.85 12.59 -9.71
C GLY A 87 4.94 12.36 -8.66
N ALA A 88 4.65 12.55 -7.37
CA ALA A 88 5.60 12.35 -6.27
C ALA A 88 5.36 11.02 -5.54
N ARG A 89 4.13 10.52 -5.55
CA ARG A 89 3.73 9.26 -4.92
C ARG A 89 2.77 8.51 -5.82
N GLU A 90 2.67 7.21 -5.60
CA GLU A 90 1.70 6.33 -6.25
C GLU A 90 0.91 5.59 -5.18
N VAL A 91 -0.42 5.59 -5.33
CA VAL A 91 -1.32 4.83 -4.46
C VAL A 91 -1.84 3.62 -5.22
N TRP A 92 -1.65 2.42 -4.68
CA TRP A 92 -2.08 1.18 -5.30
C TRP A 92 -2.73 0.27 -4.27
N ALA A 93 -3.47 -0.74 -4.74
CA ALA A 93 -4.24 -1.59 -3.85
C ALA A 93 -4.34 -3.04 -4.30
N ILE A 94 -4.43 -3.94 -3.32
CA ILE A 94 -4.71 -5.37 -3.51
C ILE A 94 -6.11 -5.67 -2.96
N PRO A 95 -7.07 -6.13 -3.78
CA PRO A 95 -8.40 -6.46 -3.32
C PRO A 95 -8.41 -7.60 -2.29
N LEU A 96 -9.19 -7.44 -1.22
CA LEU A 96 -9.41 -8.47 -0.19
C LEU A 96 -10.72 -9.24 -0.38
N GLY A 97 -11.63 -8.72 -1.20
CA GLY A 97 -13.03 -9.16 -1.26
C GLY A 97 -13.91 -8.32 -0.34
N HIS A 98 -15.23 -8.53 -0.41
CA HIS A 98 -16.24 -7.83 0.41
C HIS A 98 -16.17 -6.29 0.36
N GLY A 99 -15.68 -5.73 -0.75
CA GLY A 99 -15.55 -4.28 -0.89
C GLY A 99 -14.45 -3.66 -0.04
N GLN A 100 -13.39 -4.43 0.29
CA GLN A 100 -12.19 -3.95 0.96
C GLN A 100 -10.94 -4.22 0.12
N ALA A 101 -9.91 -3.41 0.33
CA ALA A 101 -8.60 -3.56 -0.28
C ALA A 101 -7.48 -3.16 0.69
N MET A 102 -6.35 -3.87 0.60
CA MET A 102 -5.08 -3.42 1.17
C MET A 102 -4.61 -2.23 0.34
N VAL A 103 -4.39 -1.08 0.98
CA VAL A 103 -3.93 0.13 0.31
C VAL A 103 -2.47 0.40 0.65
N PHE A 104 -1.73 0.79 -0.37
CA PHE A 104 -0.31 1.05 -0.33
C PHE A 104 -0.02 2.42 -0.91
N GLU A 105 0.96 3.11 -0.33
CA GLU A 105 1.49 4.37 -0.82
C GLU A 105 3.02 4.27 -0.90
N SER A 106 3.53 4.38 -2.12
CA SER A 106 4.96 4.35 -2.41
C SER A 106 5.40 5.67 -3.04
N ASP A 107 6.59 6.14 -2.69
CA ASP A 107 7.21 7.26 -3.38
C ASP A 107 7.54 6.85 -4.81
N GLN A 108 7.24 7.73 -5.77
CA GLN A 108 7.77 7.58 -7.12
C GLN A 108 9.24 8.01 -7.07
N ALA A 109 10.14 7.14 -7.54
CA ALA A 109 11.52 7.56 -7.76
C ALA A 109 11.50 8.79 -8.70
N PRO A 110 12.24 9.87 -8.41
CA PRO A 110 12.22 11.04 -9.27
C PRO A 110 12.60 10.62 -10.68
N ALA A 111 11.80 11.00 -11.67
CA ALA A 111 12.03 10.69 -13.08
C ALA A 111 13.40 11.27 -13.51
N GLY A 112 14.45 10.45 -13.39
CA GLY A 112 15.84 10.88 -13.57
C GLY A 112 16.85 10.34 -12.55
N ALA A 113 16.43 9.65 -11.49
CA ALA A 113 17.38 8.89 -10.68
C ALA A 113 17.90 7.70 -11.50
N PRO A 114 19.22 7.56 -11.73
CA PRO A 114 19.76 6.37 -12.36
C PRO A 114 19.48 5.17 -11.45
N THR A 115 18.73 4.19 -11.96
CA THR A 115 18.66 2.85 -11.38
C THR A 115 20.09 2.29 -11.38
N SER A 116 20.73 2.34 -10.21
CA SER A 116 22.05 1.75 -10.00
C SER A 116 21.89 0.44 -9.23
N PHE A 117 22.22 -0.62 -9.96
CA PHE A 117 22.58 -2.00 -9.63
C PHE A 117 21.51 -2.93 -9.05
#